data_AF-A0A3M1N3G7-F1
#
_entry.id   AF-A0A3M1N3G7-F1
#
_cell.length_a   1.000
_cell.length_b   1.000
_cell.length_c   1.000
_cell.angle_alpha   90.00
_cell.angle_beta   90.00
_cell.angle_gamma   90.00
#
_symmetry.space_group_name_H-M   'P 1'
#
loop_
_entity.id
_entity.type
_entity.pdbx_description
1 polymer ?
#
loop_
_entity_poly.entity_id
_entity_poly.type
_entity_poly.pdbx_seq_one_letter_code
_entity_poly.pdbx_strand_id
1 'polypeptide(L)'
;MARQSVYPFTAIVGQNRMKLALCLNAINPSIGGVLIRGERGTAKSTAARALAALLPEIRVVADCPFSCDPDRPDLLCDNCRERLARGEELPVARRKIRIVDLPVSATEDRVVGTLDIEKAIKKGERHFEPGVLAAANRGILYVDEVNLLDDHVVDLLLDSAAMGVNTVEREGISFQHPARFILVGTMNPEEGDLRPQLLDRFALSVEVRGLTTARERMAILERHIAFDADPEAFRAAWQASEQKLSAEIEAARQILDQVSYTSRDLFIIANLTASLHVDGHRADLVILKTARAHAAFEGRTRINERDIMIAAELALPHRLKRGPFHEAQASLSNLEERVQQLQGQYEETEQLETVPQNAESDKKKATR
;
A
#
# COMPACT_ATOMS: atom_id res chain seq x y z
N MET A 1 -6.59 -32.61 -2.78
CA MET A 1 -6.70 -31.36 -3.56
C MET A 1 -5.29 -30.87 -3.83
N ALA A 2 -4.83 -30.92 -5.09
CA ALA A 2 -3.53 -30.37 -5.45
C ALA A 2 -3.48 -28.92 -4.97
N ARG A 3 -2.45 -28.54 -4.18
CA ARG A 3 -2.19 -27.12 -3.90
C ARG A 3 -2.13 -26.45 -5.27
N GLN A 4 -3.11 -25.60 -5.60
CA GLN A 4 -3.06 -24.82 -6.83
C GLN A 4 -1.71 -24.10 -6.83
N SER A 5 -0.85 -24.49 -7.77
CA SER A 5 0.45 -23.86 -7.95
C SER A 5 0.20 -22.37 -8.21
N VAL A 6 0.92 -21.51 -7.47
CA VAL A 6 0.80 -20.06 -7.64
C VAL A 6 1.65 -19.65 -8.83
N TYR A 7 1.06 -18.91 -9.76
CA TYR A 7 1.75 -18.36 -10.92
C TYR A 7 2.84 -17.35 -10.47
N PRO A 8 4.10 -17.43 -10.94
CA PRO A 8 5.17 -16.52 -10.53
C PRO A 8 4.88 -15.04 -10.83
N PHE A 9 5.19 -14.14 -9.91
CA PHE A 9 4.90 -12.70 -10.05
C PHE A 9 5.69 -12.05 -11.20
N THR A 10 6.96 -12.41 -11.32
CA THR A 10 7.88 -11.97 -12.37
C THR A 10 7.52 -12.52 -13.76
N ALA A 11 6.74 -13.61 -13.82
CA ALA A 11 6.24 -14.17 -15.07
C ALA A 11 5.00 -13.42 -15.62
N ILE A 12 4.44 -12.44 -14.89
CA ILE A 12 3.33 -11.62 -15.36
C ILE A 12 3.83 -10.64 -16.44
N VAL A 13 3.26 -10.76 -17.64
CA VAL A 13 3.61 -9.95 -18.81
C VAL A 13 3.04 -8.54 -18.68
N GLY A 14 3.86 -7.52 -18.98
CA GLY A 14 3.43 -6.13 -18.94
C GLY A 14 3.01 -5.67 -17.55
N GLN A 15 1.98 -4.83 -17.47
CA GLN A 15 1.36 -4.36 -16.22
C GLN A 15 2.37 -3.79 -15.20
N ASN A 16 3.38 -3.09 -15.70
CA ASN A 16 4.52 -2.64 -14.90
C ASN A 16 4.09 -1.71 -13.76
N ARG A 17 3.11 -0.83 -13.97
CA ARG A 17 2.58 0.07 -12.93
C ARG A 17 1.89 -0.70 -11.80
N MET A 18 1.14 -1.75 -12.12
CA MET A 18 0.48 -2.59 -11.11
C MET A 18 1.52 -3.35 -10.30
N LYS A 19 2.49 -3.98 -10.97
CA LYS A 19 3.59 -4.67 -10.28
C LYS A 19 4.37 -3.72 -9.38
N LEU A 20 4.69 -2.53 -9.87
CA LEU A 20 5.39 -1.51 -9.10
C LEU A 20 4.59 -1.08 -7.87
N ALA A 21 3.32 -0.69 -8.02
CA ALA A 21 2.47 -0.28 -6.90
C ALA A 21 2.37 -1.36 -5.82
N LEU A 22 2.22 -2.62 -6.22
CA LEU A 22 2.21 -3.76 -5.31
C LEU A 22 3.55 -3.94 -4.58
N CYS A 23 4.68 -3.84 -5.28
CA CYS A 23 6.01 -3.90 -4.66
C CYS A 23 6.24 -2.73 -3.68
N LEU A 24 5.89 -1.49 -4.06
CA LEU A 24 6.05 -0.32 -3.21
C LEU A 24 5.20 -0.42 -1.93
N ASN A 25 3.96 -0.92 -2.05
CA ASN A 25 3.11 -1.16 -0.88
C ASN A 25 3.63 -2.31 -0.01
N ALA A 26 4.26 -3.33 -0.62
CA ALA A 26 4.91 -4.39 0.14
C ALA A 26 6.17 -3.91 0.88
N ILE A 27 6.91 -2.93 0.34
CA ILE A 27 8.06 -2.30 0.99
C ILE A 27 7.59 -1.41 2.14
N ASN A 28 6.56 -0.59 1.90
CA ASN A 28 6.00 0.29 2.91
C ASN A 28 4.48 0.12 3.03
N PRO A 29 3.99 -0.80 3.88
CA PRO A 29 2.56 -1.02 4.09
C PRO A 29 1.82 0.21 4.63
N SER A 30 2.53 1.15 5.26
CA SER A 30 1.94 2.39 5.78
C SER A 30 1.53 3.39 4.70
N ILE A 31 1.79 3.08 3.42
CA ILE A 31 1.31 3.87 2.28
C ILE A 31 -0.23 3.93 2.30
N GLY A 32 -0.93 2.82 2.56
CA GLY A 32 -2.40 2.79 2.66
C GLY A 32 -3.12 2.05 1.52
N GLY A 33 -2.58 0.90 1.13
CA GLY A 33 -3.19 0.00 0.13
C GLY A 33 -3.08 0.41 -1.34
N VAL A 34 -3.48 -0.52 -2.21
CA VAL A 34 -3.48 -0.39 -3.68
C VAL A 34 -4.85 -0.74 -4.23
N LEU A 35 -5.42 0.16 -5.02
CA LEU A 35 -6.62 -0.06 -5.81
C LEU A 35 -6.25 -0.39 -7.25
N ILE A 36 -6.69 -1.55 -7.75
CA ILE A 36 -6.45 -2.02 -9.10
C ILE A 36 -7.77 -1.95 -9.89
N ARG A 37 -7.86 -0.98 -10.80
CA ARG A 37 -9.02 -0.74 -11.65
C ARG A 37 -8.78 -1.40 -13.01
N GLY A 38 -9.74 -2.16 -13.52
CA GLY A 38 -9.61 -2.70 -14.88
C GLY A 38 -10.65 -3.74 -15.21
N GLU A 39 -10.65 -4.19 -16.45
CA GLU A 39 -11.56 -5.22 -16.96
C GLU A 39 -11.27 -6.60 -16.34
N ARG A 40 -12.20 -7.54 -16.53
CA ARG A 40 -12.01 -8.95 -16.17
C ARG A 40 -10.90 -9.56 -17.05
N GLY A 41 -10.17 -10.56 -16.52
CA GLY A 41 -9.10 -11.25 -17.26
C GLY A 41 -7.76 -10.50 -17.34
N THR A 42 -7.59 -9.41 -16.60
CA THR A 42 -6.34 -8.62 -16.55
C THR A 42 -5.36 -9.08 -15.46
N ALA A 43 -5.47 -10.31 -14.95
CA ALA A 43 -4.55 -10.91 -13.96
C ALA A 43 -4.43 -10.17 -12.60
N LYS A 44 -5.41 -9.35 -12.21
CA LYS A 44 -5.42 -8.59 -10.94
C LYS A 44 -5.31 -9.50 -9.70
N SER A 45 -6.17 -10.52 -9.62
CA SER A 45 -6.15 -11.52 -8.53
C SER A 45 -4.88 -12.38 -8.56
N THR A 46 -4.44 -12.76 -9.76
CA THR A 46 -3.18 -13.51 -9.98
C THR A 46 -1.98 -12.74 -9.43
N ALA A 47 -1.88 -11.43 -9.70
CA ALA A 47 -0.78 -10.60 -9.22
C ALA A 47 -0.75 -10.46 -7.70
N ALA A 48 -1.90 -10.27 -7.05
CA ALA A 48 -1.99 -10.20 -5.59
C ALA A 48 -1.55 -11.52 -4.93
N ARG A 49 -2.02 -12.67 -5.44
CA ARG A 49 -1.62 -14.00 -4.94
C ARG A 49 -0.15 -14.30 -5.21
N ALA A 50 0.34 -13.93 -6.39
CA ALA A 50 1.75 -14.10 -6.76
C ALA A 50 2.67 -13.27 -5.87
N LEU A 51 2.29 -12.04 -5.53
CA LEU A 51 3.03 -11.19 -4.59
C LEU A 51 3.14 -11.87 -3.21
N ALA A 52 2.04 -12.43 -2.68
CA ALA A 52 2.07 -13.14 -1.39
C ALA A 52 3.07 -14.31 -1.39
N ALA A 53 3.19 -15.03 -2.52
CA ALA A 53 4.11 -16.15 -2.67
C ALA A 53 5.57 -15.73 -2.88
N LEU A 54 5.79 -14.54 -3.45
CA LEU A 54 7.09 -13.92 -3.69
C LEU A 54 7.73 -13.36 -2.41
N LEU A 55 6.93 -12.77 -1.53
CA LEU A 55 7.42 -12.07 -0.35
C LEU A 55 8.13 -13.02 0.64
N PRO A 56 9.17 -12.54 1.34
CA PRO A 56 9.96 -13.36 2.26
C PRO A 56 9.13 -13.84 3.45
N GLU A 57 9.61 -14.91 4.09
CA GLU A 57 9.00 -15.41 5.32
C GLU A 57 9.17 -14.42 6.47
N ILE A 58 8.13 -14.29 7.29
CA ILE A 58 8.09 -13.43 8.45
C ILE A 58 8.20 -14.24 9.74
N ARG A 59 8.87 -13.68 10.75
CA ARG A 59 8.88 -14.22 12.12
C ARG A 59 7.58 -13.87 12.82
N VAL A 60 6.94 -14.86 13.44
CA VAL A 60 5.68 -14.69 14.15
C VAL A 60 5.68 -15.46 15.46
N VAL A 61 4.89 -14.99 16.41
CA VAL A 61 4.52 -15.78 17.59
C VAL A 61 3.64 -16.95 17.14
N ALA A 62 4.11 -18.18 17.34
CA ALA A 62 3.61 -19.40 16.71
C ALA A 62 2.16 -19.76 17.12
N ASP A 63 1.81 -19.49 18.36
CA ASP A 63 0.50 -19.76 18.97
C ASP A 63 -0.43 -18.52 18.98
N CYS A 64 0.01 -17.41 18.40
CA CYS A 64 -0.77 -16.17 18.37
C CYS A 64 -1.71 -16.14 17.14
N PRO A 65 -3.03 -15.99 17.31
CA PRO A 65 -3.98 -15.93 16.19
C PRO A 65 -3.72 -14.72 15.28
N PHE A 66 -3.22 -13.63 15.84
CA PHE A 66 -2.88 -12.39 15.13
C PHE A 66 -1.48 -12.42 14.50
N SER A 67 -0.70 -13.48 14.69
CA SER A 67 0.64 -13.60 14.13
C SER A 67 1.57 -12.42 14.49
N CYS A 68 1.54 -12.02 15.77
CA CYS A 68 2.30 -10.90 16.30
C CYS A 68 3.80 -11.01 16.00
N ASP A 69 4.46 -9.85 15.87
CA ASP A 69 5.89 -9.76 15.64
C ASP A 69 6.65 -9.86 16.97
N PRO A 70 7.45 -10.92 17.20
CA PRO A 70 8.21 -11.04 18.43
C PRO A 70 9.29 -9.95 18.59
N ASP A 71 9.72 -9.32 17.50
CA ASP A 71 10.76 -8.29 17.52
C ASP A 71 10.19 -6.87 17.73
N ARG A 72 8.85 -6.72 17.78
CA ARG A 72 8.15 -5.43 17.97
C ARG A 72 7.17 -5.47 19.14
N PRO A 73 7.67 -5.32 20.39
CA PRO A 73 6.85 -5.30 21.59
C PRO A 73 5.73 -4.24 21.57
N ASP A 74 5.97 -3.12 20.89
CA ASP A 74 5.02 -2.02 20.70
C ASP A 74 3.78 -2.41 19.87
N LEU A 75 3.89 -3.47 19.06
CA LEU A 75 2.84 -3.94 18.15
C LEU A 75 2.23 -5.29 18.57
N LEU A 76 2.54 -5.77 19.79
CA LEU A 76 1.94 -6.99 20.31
C LEU A 76 0.47 -6.80 20.67
N CYS A 77 -0.33 -7.83 20.41
CA CYS A 77 -1.68 -7.94 20.97
C CYS A 77 -1.62 -8.08 22.50
N ASP A 78 -2.74 -7.83 23.16
CA ASP A 78 -2.84 -7.86 24.63
C ASP A 78 -2.34 -9.18 25.22
N ASN A 79 -2.72 -10.33 24.63
CA ASN A 79 -2.27 -11.64 25.12
C ASN A 79 -0.74 -11.82 25.05
N CYS A 80 -0.11 -11.47 23.94
CA CYS A 80 1.35 -11.58 23.80
C CYS A 80 2.06 -10.58 24.72
N ARG A 81 1.50 -9.37 24.88
CA ARG A 81 2.03 -8.34 25.76
C ARG A 81 1.99 -8.76 27.23
N GLU A 82 0.87 -9.33 27.68
CA GLU A 82 0.73 -9.85 29.04
C GLU A 82 1.70 -11.00 29.34
N ARG A 83 1.83 -11.95 28.42
CA ARG A 83 2.79 -13.07 28.56
C ARG A 83 4.22 -12.57 28.67
N LEU A 84 4.61 -11.62 27.80
CA LEU A 84 5.92 -11.00 27.86
C LEU A 84 6.14 -10.24 29.19
N ALA A 85 5.12 -9.54 29.69
CA ALA A 85 5.18 -8.85 30.98
C ALA A 85 5.33 -9.81 32.18
N ARG A 86 4.85 -11.05 32.06
CA ARG A 86 5.06 -12.12 33.04
C ARG A 86 6.44 -12.79 32.93
N GLY A 87 7.26 -12.39 31.96
CA GLY A 87 8.57 -12.98 31.70
C GLY A 87 8.51 -14.32 30.97
N GLU A 88 7.39 -14.65 30.30
CA GLU A 88 7.28 -15.85 29.48
C GLU A 88 8.01 -15.67 28.14
N GLU A 89 8.66 -16.73 27.66
CA GLU A 89 9.21 -16.77 26.30
C GLU A 89 8.11 -17.07 25.28
N LEU A 90 7.95 -16.18 24.29
CA LEU A 90 7.00 -16.37 23.20
C LEU A 90 7.57 -17.36 22.18
N PRO A 91 6.84 -18.43 21.80
CA PRO A 91 7.33 -19.38 20.81
C PRO A 91 7.39 -18.69 19.44
N VAL A 92 8.55 -18.72 18.78
CA VAL A 92 8.74 -18.05 17.48
C VAL A 92 8.80 -19.07 16.35
N ALA A 93 8.03 -18.83 15.29
CA ALA A 93 8.06 -19.59 14.05
C ALA A 93 8.29 -18.66 12.84
N ARG A 94 8.85 -19.19 11.76
CA ARG A 94 8.86 -18.53 10.44
C ARG A 94 7.69 -19.04 9.62
N ARG A 95 6.99 -18.13 8.95
CA ARG A 95 5.88 -18.48 8.04
C ARG A 95 5.89 -17.59 6.81
N LYS A 96 5.33 -18.10 5.71
CA LYS A 96 5.00 -17.26 4.55
C LYS A 96 3.89 -16.28 4.87
N ILE A 97 3.91 -15.14 4.17
CA ILE A 97 2.85 -14.14 4.23
C ILE A 97 1.54 -14.78 3.77
N ARG A 98 0.48 -14.59 4.55
CA ARG A 98 -0.86 -15.09 4.22
C ARG A 98 -1.58 -14.05 3.37
N ILE A 99 -2.26 -14.53 2.33
CA ILE A 99 -3.30 -13.77 1.64
C ILE A 99 -4.64 -14.21 2.20
N VAL A 100 -5.47 -13.24 2.57
CA VAL A 100 -6.83 -13.46 3.05
C VAL A 100 -7.78 -12.79 2.08
N ASP A 101 -8.70 -13.58 1.54
CA ASP A 101 -9.70 -13.11 0.60
C ASP A 101 -10.95 -12.66 1.37
N LEU A 102 -11.42 -11.43 1.12
CA LEU A 102 -12.69 -10.94 1.61
C LEU A 102 -13.78 -11.15 0.55
N PRO A 103 -14.81 -11.98 0.83
CA PRO A 103 -15.92 -12.14 -0.09
C PRO A 103 -16.82 -10.91 -0.11
N VAL A 104 -17.48 -10.66 -1.24
CA VAL A 104 -18.42 -9.54 -1.42
C VAL A 104 -19.59 -9.59 -0.42
N SER A 105 -19.99 -10.79 0.02
CA SER A 105 -21.07 -11.00 1.00
C SER A 105 -20.60 -11.04 2.46
N ALA A 106 -19.41 -10.50 2.76
CA ALA A 106 -18.89 -10.49 4.12
C ALA A 106 -19.69 -9.55 5.03
N THR A 107 -20.23 -10.10 6.12
CA THR A 107 -20.83 -9.30 7.19
C THR A 107 -19.75 -8.60 8.01
N GLU A 108 -20.10 -7.48 8.64
CA GLU A 108 -19.23 -6.73 9.57
C GLU A 108 -18.57 -7.67 10.59
N ASP A 109 -19.36 -8.50 11.27
CA ASP A 109 -18.89 -9.46 12.28
C ASP A 109 -17.83 -10.43 11.76
N ARG A 110 -17.93 -10.85 10.48
CA ARG A 110 -16.92 -11.72 9.87
C ARG A 110 -15.64 -10.94 9.55
N VAL A 111 -15.74 -9.65 9.27
CA VAL A 111 -14.61 -8.78 8.95
C VAL A 111 -13.84 -8.43 10.22
N VAL A 112 -14.52 -7.83 11.20
CA VAL A 112 -13.89 -7.33 12.43
C VAL A 112 -13.72 -8.40 13.49
N GLY A 113 -14.54 -9.45 13.48
CA GLY A 113 -14.59 -10.48 14.51
C GLY A 113 -15.72 -10.25 15.51
N THR A 114 -16.06 -11.29 16.28
CA THR A 114 -17.15 -11.24 17.27
C THR A 114 -16.60 -11.43 18.68
N LEU A 115 -17.32 -10.85 19.65
CA LEU A 115 -17.07 -11.05 21.08
C LEU A 115 -18.13 -12.01 21.61
N ASP A 116 -17.70 -13.15 22.16
CA ASP A 116 -18.61 -14.09 22.83
C ASP A 116 -18.92 -13.57 24.23
N ILE A 117 -20.03 -12.85 24.31
CA ILE A 117 -20.54 -12.18 25.51
C ILE A 117 -20.93 -13.19 26.58
N GLU A 118 -21.49 -14.35 26.20
CA GLU A 118 -21.92 -15.35 27.17
C GLU A 118 -20.74 -15.89 27.97
N LYS A 119 -19.62 -16.17 27.30
CA LYS A 119 -18.39 -16.60 27.98
C LYS A 119 -17.77 -15.45 28.79
N ALA A 120 -17.81 -14.22 28.28
CA ALA A 120 -17.30 -13.05 29.00
C ALA A 120 -18.04 -12.83 30.34
N ILE A 121 -19.37 -12.98 30.35
CA ILE A 121 -20.19 -12.79 31.56
C ILE A 121 -20.12 -14.00 32.50
N LYS A 122 -20.18 -15.24 31.97
CA LYS A 122 -20.22 -16.46 32.81
C LYS A 122 -18.87 -16.86 33.39
N LYS A 123 -17.77 -16.64 32.66
CA LYS A 123 -16.41 -17.08 33.05
C LYS A 123 -15.45 -15.93 33.38
N GLY A 124 -15.83 -14.68 33.10
CA GLY A 124 -14.91 -13.54 33.18
C GLY A 124 -13.80 -13.55 32.12
N GLU A 125 -13.85 -14.51 31.19
CA GLU A 125 -12.86 -14.71 30.12
C GLU A 125 -13.36 -14.03 28.85
N ARG A 126 -12.62 -13.01 28.37
CA ARG A 126 -12.91 -12.35 27.09
C ARG A 126 -12.60 -13.31 25.95
N HIS A 127 -13.62 -13.98 25.42
CA HIS A 127 -13.47 -14.87 24.28
C HIS A 127 -13.79 -14.10 22.99
N PHE A 128 -12.76 -13.81 22.21
CA PHE A 128 -12.86 -13.13 20.93
C PHE A 128 -12.70 -14.15 19.79
N GLU A 129 -13.63 -14.17 18.86
CA GLU A 129 -13.53 -14.95 17.63
C GLU A 129 -12.87 -14.09 16.55
N PRO A 130 -11.66 -14.46 16.08
CA PRO A 130 -10.92 -13.66 15.12
C PRO A 130 -11.64 -13.52 13.77
N GLY A 131 -11.83 -12.29 13.32
CA GLY A 131 -12.34 -11.99 11.98
C GLY A 131 -11.27 -12.07 10.87
N VAL A 132 -11.66 -11.66 9.67
CA VAL A 132 -10.78 -11.54 8.50
C VAL A 132 -9.59 -10.60 8.77
N LEU A 133 -9.83 -9.48 9.45
CA LEU A 133 -8.77 -8.51 9.79
C LEU A 133 -7.69 -9.10 10.70
N ALA A 134 -8.07 -9.97 11.63
CA ALA A 134 -7.13 -10.65 12.50
C ALA A 134 -6.26 -11.65 11.73
N ALA A 135 -6.87 -12.40 10.81
CA ALA A 135 -6.15 -13.34 9.94
C ALA A 135 -5.22 -12.63 8.93
N ALA A 136 -5.61 -11.42 8.49
CA ALA A 136 -4.85 -10.61 7.56
C ALA A 136 -3.65 -9.91 8.20
N ASN A 137 -3.55 -9.82 9.53
CA ASN A 137 -2.45 -9.14 10.19
C ASN A 137 -1.08 -9.66 9.75
N ARG A 138 -0.19 -8.73 9.37
CA ARG A 138 1.11 -8.95 8.73
C ARG A 138 1.01 -9.83 7.47
N GLY A 139 -0.09 -9.66 6.76
CA GLY A 139 -0.50 -10.39 5.57
C GLY A 139 -0.92 -9.44 4.44
N ILE A 140 -1.60 -10.01 3.45
CA ILE A 140 -2.28 -9.30 2.38
C ILE A 140 -3.78 -9.52 2.56
N LEU A 141 -4.55 -8.43 2.61
CA LEU A 141 -6.01 -8.48 2.52
C LEU A 141 -6.40 -8.19 1.07
N TYR A 142 -6.91 -9.20 0.39
CA TYR A 142 -7.42 -9.07 -0.97
C TYR A 142 -8.93 -8.91 -0.94
N VAL A 143 -9.41 -7.86 -1.61
CA VAL A 143 -10.83 -7.59 -1.76
C VAL A 143 -11.16 -7.55 -3.24
N ASP A 144 -11.98 -8.51 -3.68
CA ASP A 144 -12.46 -8.54 -5.06
C ASP A 144 -13.69 -7.64 -5.19
N GLU A 145 -13.73 -6.82 -6.23
CA GLU A 145 -14.89 -5.97 -6.55
C GLU A 145 -15.30 -5.09 -5.35
N VAL A 146 -14.38 -4.26 -4.86
CA VAL A 146 -14.60 -3.37 -3.69
C VAL A 146 -15.83 -2.47 -3.84
N ASN A 147 -16.26 -2.20 -5.07
CA ASN A 147 -17.44 -1.41 -5.39
C ASN A 147 -18.77 -2.12 -5.04
N LEU A 148 -18.74 -3.42 -4.77
CA LEU A 148 -19.92 -4.22 -4.41
C LEU A 148 -20.06 -4.46 -2.91
N LEU A 149 -19.06 -4.08 -2.10
CA LEU A 149 -19.13 -4.18 -0.65
C LEU A 149 -20.02 -3.11 -0.05
N ASP A 150 -20.61 -3.42 1.11
CA ASP A 150 -21.30 -2.44 1.93
C ASP A 150 -20.35 -1.31 2.38
N ASP A 151 -20.80 -0.07 2.26
CA ASP A 151 -20.01 1.14 2.56
C ASP A 151 -19.36 1.07 3.96
N HIS A 152 -20.12 0.62 4.96
CA HIS A 152 -19.64 0.49 6.35
C HIS A 152 -18.48 -0.50 6.49
N VAL A 153 -18.53 -1.63 5.75
CA VAL A 153 -17.42 -2.60 5.74
C VAL A 153 -16.20 -1.98 5.08
N VAL A 154 -16.36 -1.28 3.96
CA VAL A 154 -15.25 -0.61 3.28
C VAL A 154 -14.59 0.43 4.17
N ASP A 155 -15.38 1.24 4.89
CA ASP A 155 -14.87 2.23 5.83
C ASP A 155 -14.06 1.59 6.96
N LEU A 156 -14.59 0.55 7.62
CA LEU A 156 -13.89 -0.19 8.66
C LEU A 156 -12.56 -0.79 8.19
N LEU A 157 -12.53 -1.33 6.97
CA LEU A 157 -11.32 -1.88 6.36
C LEU A 157 -10.26 -0.82 6.12
N LEU A 158 -10.66 0.33 5.58
CA LEU A 158 -9.76 1.44 5.26
C LEU A 158 -9.23 2.12 6.53
N ASP A 159 -10.07 2.24 7.56
CA ASP A 159 -9.66 2.72 8.89
C ASP A 159 -8.66 1.78 9.54
N SER A 160 -8.95 0.47 9.55
CA SER A 160 -8.03 -0.55 10.08
C SER A 160 -6.70 -0.59 9.34
N ALA A 161 -6.72 -0.46 8.01
CA ALA A 161 -5.52 -0.42 7.18
C ALA A 161 -4.66 0.83 7.46
N ALA A 162 -5.29 1.98 7.71
CA ALA A 162 -4.60 3.23 8.00
C ALA A 162 -4.05 3.28 9.43
N MET A 163 -4.84 2.87 10.43
CA MET A 163 -4.46 2.89 11.84
C MET A 163 -3.54 1.71 12.21
N GLY A 164 -3.62 0.60 11.47
CA GLY A 164 -2.88 -0.63 11.75
C GLY A 164 -3.37 -1.40 12.96
N VAL A 165 -4.55 -1.05 13.48
CA VAL A 165 -5.24 -1.70 14.59
C VAL A 165 -6.71 -1.84 14.22
N ASN A 166 -7.31 -2.95 14.61
CA ASN A 166 -8.75 -3.16 14.52
C ASN A 166 -9.34 -3.03 15.92
N THR A 167 -10.43 -2.28 16.03
CA THR A 167 -11.15 -2.05 17.29
C THR A 167 -12.56 -2.60 17.14
N VAL A 168 -12.96 -3.47 18.05
CA VAL A 168 -14.28 -4.08 18.09
C VAL A 168 -14.99 -3.61 19.35
N GLU A 169 -16.10 -2.90 19.18
CA GLU A 169 -16.89 -2.36 20.29
C GLU A 169 -18.31 -2.93 20.25
N ARG A 170 -18.71 -3.63 21.32
CA ARG A 170 -20.07 -4.18 21.49
C ARG A 170 -20.48 -4.05 22.96
N GLU A 171 -21.67 -3.51 23.22
CA GLU A 171 -22.29 -3.44 24.56
C GLU A 171 -21.38 -2.85 25.66
N GLY A 172 -20.58 -1.83 25.31
CA GLY A 172 -19.67 -1.15 26.25
C GLY A 172 -18.33 -1.84 26.49
N ILE A 173 -18.05 -2.96 25.80
CA ILE A 173 -16.74 -3.64 25.80
C ILE A 173 -16.01 -3.26 24.51
N SER A 174 -14.80 -2.72 24.65
CA SER A 174 -13.88 -2.44 23.54
C SER A 174 -12.73 -3.44 23.57
N PHE A 175 -12.48 -4.09 22.45
CA PHE A 175 -11.36 -5.02 22.24
C PHE A 175 -10.53 -4.55 21.05
N GLN A 176 -9.21 -4.53 21.18
CA GLN A 176 -8.30 -4.07 20.14
C GLN A 176 -7.28 -5.14 19.80
N HIS A 177 -6.96 -5.28 18.52
CA HIS A 177 -5.85 -6.12 18.09
C HIS A 177 -5.08 -5.50 16.92
N PRO A 178 -3.80 -5.88 16.73
CA PRO A 178 -3.02 -5.45 15.57
C PRO A 178 -3.67 -5.92 14.26
N ALA A 179 -3.71 -5.03 13.27
CA ALA A 179 -4.28 -5.27 11.95
C ALA A 179 -3.47 -4.52 10.88
N ARG A 180 -2.15 -4.75 10.83
CA ARG A 180 -1.25 -4.16 9.82
C ARG A 180 -1.13 -5.09 8.64
N PHE A 181 -1.82 -4.79 7.54
CA PHE A 181 -1.84 -5.61 6.34
C PHE A 181 -1.70 -4.76 5.08
N ILE A 182 -1.27 -5.40 4.01
CA ILE A 182 -1.24 -4.81 2.66
C ILE A 182 -2.66 -4.96 2.10
N LEU A 183 -3.38 -3.85 1.94
CA LEU A 183 -4.71 -3.85 1.33
C LEU A 183 -4.59 -3.82 -0.19
N VAL A 184 -5.18 -4.80 -0.86
CA VAL A 184 -5.30 -4.85 -2.32
C VAL A 184 -6.76 -4.95 -2.68
N GLY A 185 -7.32 -3.87 -3.20
CA GLY A 185 -8.69 -3.81 -3.71
C GLY A 185 -8.71 -3.90 -5.22
N THR A 186 -9.60 -4.69 -5.80
CA THR A 186 -9.87 -4.65 -7.25
C THR A 186 -11.25 -4.07 -7.50
N MET A 187 -11.43 -3.41 -8.64
CA MET A 187 -12.75 -3.03 -9.12
C MET A 187 -12.84 -3.11 -10.64
N ASN A 188 -14.04 -3.38 -11.13
CA ASN A 188 -14.40 -3.20 -12.53
C ASN A 188 -15.20 -1.89 -12.67
N PRO A 189 -14.67 -0.85 -13.35
CA PRO A 189 -15.39 0.41 -13.55
C PRO A 189 -16.75 0.26 -14.24
N GLU A 190 -16.97 -0.82 -15.00
CA GLU A 190 -18.25 -1.11 -15.66
C GLU A 190 -19.36 -1.54 -14.68
N GLU A 191 -18.99 -2.03 -13.50
CA GLU A 191 -19.92 -2.55 -12.48
C GLU A 191 -20.29 -1.50 -11.42
N GLY A 192 -19.83 -0.26 -11.61
CA GLY A 192 -20.10 0.88 -10.73
C GLY A 192 -18.83 1.61 -10.29
N ASP A 193 -18.98 2.90 -9.98
CA ASP A 193 -17.92 3.70 -9.39
C ASP A 193 -18.01 3.62 -7.85
N LEU A 194 -16.85 3.54 -7.20
CA LEU A 194 -16.75 3.67 -5.75
C LEU A 194 -16.95 5.14 -5.33
N ARG A 195 -17.56 5.37 -4.16
CA ARG A 195 -17.75 6.72 -3.63
C ARG A 195 -16.42 7.49 -3.55
N PRO A 196 -16.36 8.77 -3.93
CA PRO A 196 -15.12 9.56 -3.89
C PRO A 196 -14.41 9.58 -2.53
N GLN A 197 -15.18 9.57 -1.43
CA GLN A 197 -14.63 9.55 -0.08
C GLN A 197 -13.83 8.27 0.22
N LEU A 198 -14.29 7.12 -0.29
CA LEU A 198 -13.65 5.82 -0.13
C LEU A 198 -12.44 5.70 -1.06
N LEU A 199 -12.57 6.17 -2.29
CA LEU A 199 -11.46 6.23 -3.25
C LEU A 199 -10.28 6.99 -2.66
N ASP A 200 -10.51 8.15 -2.04
CA ASP A 200 -9.45 8.96 -1.45
C ASP A 200 -8.68 8.25 -0.31
N ARG A 201 -9.28 7.26 0.36
CA ARG A 201 -8.59 6.49 1.41
C ARG A 201 -7.72 5.36 0.85
N PHE A 202 -7.90 4.96 -0.42
CA PHE A 202 -6.88 4.19 -1.12
C PHE A 202 -5.69 5.08 -1.43
N ALA A 203 -4.50 4.63 -1.05
CA ALA A 203 -3.30 5.41 -1.27
C ALA A 203 -2.91 5.42 -2.75
N LEU A 204 -2.78 4.24 -3.35
CA LEU A 204 -2.38 4.09 -4.75
C LEU A 204 -3.55 3.58 -5.59
N SER A 205 -3.67 4.09 -6.82
CA SER A 205 -4.62 3.58 -7.82
C SER A 205 -3.88 3.29 -9.12
N VAL A 206 -4.09 2.10 -9.67
CA VAL A 206 -3.55 1.69 -10.96
C VAL A 206 -4.67 1.25 -11.88
N GLU A 207 -4.67 1.81 -13.08
CA GLU A 207 -5.52 1.33 -14.17
C GLU A 207 -4.79 0.24 -14.96
N VAL A 208 -5.41 -0.93 -15.07
CA VAL A 208 -4.91 -2.08 -15.80
C VAL A 208 -5.83 -2.32 -17.00
N ARG A 209 -5.27 -2.18 -18.19
CA ARG A 209 -5.94 -2.46 -19.46
C ARG A 209 -5.40 -3.76 -20.05
N GLY A 210 -6.22 -4.43 -20.86
CA GLY A 210 -5.77 -5.56 -21.66
C GLY A 210 -4.61 -5.16 -22.58
N LEU A 211 -3.59 -6.02 -22.70
CA LEU A 211 -2.48 -5.78 -23.62
C LEU A 211 -2.98 -5.88 -25.06
N THR A 212 -2.70 -4.85 -25.86
CA THR A 212 -3.23 -4.74 -27.23
C THR A 212 -2.28 -5.29 -28.29
N THR A 213 -0.97 -5.36 -28.00
CA THR A 213 0.02 -5.80 -28.98
C THR A 213 0.02 -7.33 -29.14
N ALA A 214 0.08 -7.80 -30.38
CA ALA A 214 0.09 -9.24 -30.68
C ALA A 214 1.25 -9.98 -29.99
N ARG A 215 2.43 -9.33 -29.90
CA ARG A 215 3.61 -9.89 -29.24
C ARG A 215 3.41 -10.13 -27.75
N GLU A 216 2.81 -9.17 -27.04
CA GLU A 216 2.54 -9.31 -25.61
C GLU A 216 1.44 -10.35 -25.36
N ARG A 217 0.39 -10.37 -26.19
CA ARG A 217 -0.68 -11.37 -26.09
C ARG A 217 -0.15 -12.78 -26.35
N MET A 218 0.73 -12.94 -27.34
CA MET A 218 1.43 -14.21 -27.60
C MET A 218 2.25 -14.65 -26.39
N ALA A 219 3.03 -13.74 -25.79
CA ALA A 219 3.81 -14.05 -24.60
C ALA A 219 2.94 -14.48 -23.40
N ILE A 220 1.74 -13.91 -23.24
CA ILE A 220 0.78 -14.35 -22.22
C ILE A 220 0.36 -15.80 -22.50
N LEU A 221 -0.05 -16.09 -23.75
CA LEU A 221 -0.51 -17.42 -24.14
C LEU A 221 0.58 -18.47 -23.97
N GLU A 222 1.80 -18.20 -24.45
CA GLU A 222 2.93 -19.13 -24.32
C GLU A 222 3.24 -19.44 -22.85
N ARG A 223 3.28 -18.42 -21.99
CA ARG A 223 3.56 -18.62 -20.57
C ARG A 223 2.42 -19.35 -19.86
N HIS A 224 1.17 -19.09 -20.21
CA HIS A 224 0.02 -19.79 -19.64
C HIS A 224 0.01 -21.27 -20.05
N ILE A 225 0.24 -21.58 -21.33
CA ILE A 225 0.34 -22.95 -21.83
C ILE A 225 1.48 -23.70 -21.13
N ALA A 226 2.65 -23.05 -20.99
CA ALA A 226 3.79 -23.66 -20.30
C ALA A 226 3.49 -23.92 -18.82
N PHE A 227 2.78 -23.01 -18.15
CA PHE A 227 2.37 -23.18 -16.76
C PHE A 227 1.32 -24.28 -16.58
N ASP A 228 0.34 -24.38 -17.49
CA ASP A 228 -0.68 -25.43 -17.43
C ASP A 228 -0.10 -26.83 -17.72
N ALA A 229 0.88 -26.90 -18.62
CA ALA A 229 1.53 -28.16 -18.99
C ALA A 229 2.38 -28.73 -17.84
N ASP A 230 3.21 -27.89 -17.21
CA ASP A 230 4.02 -28.26 -16.04
C ASP A 230 4.24 -27.05 -15.10
N PRO A 231 3.38 -26.88 -14.08
CA PRO A 231 3.50 -25.78 -13.14
C PRO A 231 4.80 -25.80 -12.32
N GLU A 232 5.37 -26.97 -12.05
CA GLU A 232 6.58 -27.11 -11.22
C GLU A 232 7.82 -26.72 -12.02
N ALA A 233 7.97 -27.24 -13.25
CA ALA A 233 9.05 -26.87 -14.14
C ALA A 233 9.00 -25.37 -14.51
N PHE A 234 7.79 -24.83 -14.75
CA PHE A 234 7.64 -23.41 -14.99
C PHE A 234 8.11 -22.57 -13.80
N ARG A 235 7.70 -22.93 -12.58
CA ARG A 235 8.16 -22.20 -11.37
C ARG A 235 9.65 -22.29 -11.17
N ALA A 236 10.26 -23.45 -11.43
CA ALA A 236 11.71 -23.61 -11.37
C ALA A 236 12.43 -22.68 -12.37
N ALA A 237 11.90 -22.54 -13.59
CA ALA A 237 12.46 -21.63 -14.60
C ALA A 237 12.42 -20.15 -14.19
N TRP A 238 11.38 -19.73 -13.44
CA TRP A 238 11.22 -18.34 -12.97
C TRP A 238 11.76 -18.09 -11.56
N GLN A 239 12.22 -19.13 -10.86
CA GLN A 239 12.64 -19.05 -9.46
C GLN A 239 13.78 -18.05 -9.23
N ALA A 240 14.75 -17.97 -10.14
CA ALA A 240 15.85 -17.02 -10.04
C ALA A 240 15.37 -15.56 -10.08
N SER A 241 14.40 -15.26 -10.96
CA SER A 241 13.79 -13.94 -11.07
C SER A 241 12.95 -13.60 -9.84
N GLU A 242 12.16 -14.55 -9.33
CA GLU A 242 11.39 -14.37 -8.09
C GLU A 242 12.31 -14.10 -6.90
N GLN A 243 13.38 -14.88 -6.74
CA GLN A 243 14.33 -14.70 -5.64
C GLN A 243 15.04 -13.35 -5.70
N LYS A 244 15.42 -12.91 -6.91
CA LYS A 244 16.01 -11.57 -7.10
C LYS A 244 15.05 -10.47 -6.65
N LEU A 245 13.81 -10.48 -7.12
CA LEU A 245 12.83 -9.46 -6.75
C LEU A 245 12.46 -9.53 -5.25
N SER A 246 12.36 -10.73 -4.68
CA SER A 246 12.13 -10.91 -3.24
C SER A 246 13.26 -10.30 -2.40
N ALA A 247 14.52 -10.50 -2.83
CA ALA A 247 15.69 -9.91 -2.19
C ALA A 247 15.73 -8.38 -2.34
N GLU A 248 15.36 -7.84 -3.50
CA GLU A 248 15.23 -6.39 -3.72
C GLU A 248 14.18 -5.76 -2.78
N ILE A 249 13.00 -6.39 -2.63
CA ILE A 249 11.96 -5.93 -1.71
C ILE A 249 12.45 -5.97 -0.25
N GLU A 250 13.13 -7.04 0.15
CA GLU A 250 13.65 -7.18 1.52
C GLU A 250 14.76 -6.17 1.81
N ALA A 251 15.70 -5.96 0.89
CA ALA A 251 16.74 -4.93 1.01
C ALA A 251 16.12 -3.53 1.11
N ALA A 252 15.10 -3.24 0.30
CA ALA A 252 14.39 -1.97 0.33
C ALA A 252 13.68 -1.73 1.67
N ARG A 253 13.06 -2.75 2.27
CA ARG A 253 12.46 -2.66 3.61
C ARG A 253 13.47 -2.27 4.69
N GLN A 254 14.69 -2.77 4.60
CA GLN A 254 15.75 -2.51 5.59
C GLN A 254 16.29 -1.08 5.51
N ILE A 255 16.36 -0.49 4.32
CA ILE A 255 16.88 0.87 4.12
C ILE A 255 15.79 1.95 4.11
N LEU A 256 14.51 1.59 4.08
CA LEU A 256 13.37 2.51 3.98
C LEU A 256 13.44 3.66 5.01
N ASP A 257 13.75 3.33 6.26
CA ASP A 257 13.85 4.32 7.36
C ASP A 257 15.05 5.26 7.21
N GLN A 258 16.05 4.87 6.42
CA GLN A 258 17.22 5.68 6.09
C GLN A 258 16.99 6.59 4.87
N VAL A 259 15.92 6.39 4.10
CA VAL A 259 15.64 7.21 2.92
C VAL A 259 15.22 8.61 3.32
N SER A 260 16.12 9.56 3.04
CA SER A 260 15.98 10.99 3.32
C SER A 260 15.24 11.73 2.21
N TYR A 261 14.69 12.89 2.58
CA TYR A 261 14.07 13.88 1.70
C TYR A 261 14.48 15.28 2.17
N THR A 262 14.38 16.26 1.29
CA THR A 262 14.75 17.65 1.53
C THR A 262 13.54 18.58 1.54
N SER A 263 13.71 19.81 2.03
CA SER A 263 12.68 20.86 1.96
C SER A 263 12.23 21.14 0.52
N ARG A 264 13.16 21.06 -0.45
CA ARG A 264 12.86 21.15 -1.88
C ARG A 264 11.89 20.06 -2.34
N ASP A 265 12.12 18.82 -1.93
CA ASP A 265 11.24 17.71 -2.30
C ASP A 265 9.82 17.91 -1.74
N LEU A 266 9.71 18.36 -0.48
CA LEU A 266 8.43 18.68 0.15
C LEU A 266 7.73 19.84 -0.57
N PHE A 267 8.48 20.87 -0.98
CA PHE A 267 7.95 21.99 -1.74
C PHE A 267 7.39 21.53 -3.09
N ILE A 268 8.10 20.67 -3.83
CA ILE A 268 7.63 20.12 -5.10
C ILE A 268 6.33 19.33 -4.89
N ILE A 269 6.30 18.45 -3.88
CA ILE A 269 5.10 17.63 -3.58
C ILE A 269 3.90 18.53 -3.26
N ALA A 270 4.07 19.48 -2.34
CA ALA A 270 2.99 20.36 -1.89
C ALA A 270 2.47 21.28 -3.02
N ASN A 271 3.35 21.82 -3.86
CA ASN A 271 2.93 22.63 -5.01
C ASN A 271 2.24 21.78 -6.08
N LEU A 272 2.73 20.56 -6.31
CA LEU A 272 2.12 19.66 -7.28
C LEU A 272 0.67 19.36 -6.90
N THR A 273 0.42 18.96 -5.65
CA THR A 273 -0.93 18.65 -5.15
C THR A 273 -1.83 19.89 -5.09
N ALA A 274 -1.29 21.04 -4.65
CA ALA A 274 -2.02 22.30 -4.63
C ALA A 274 -2.42 22.76 -6.05
N SER A 275 -1.51 22.67 -7.04
CA SER A 275 -1.79 23.05 -8.43
C SER A 275 -2.89 22.19 -9.08
N LEU A 276 -3.06 20.97 -8.59
CA LEU A 276 -4.06 20.01 -9.04
C LEU A 276 -5.36 20.07 -8.22
N HIS A 277 -5.46 21.04 -7.29
CA HIS A 277 -6.65 21.26 -6.45
C HIS A 277 -7.11 20.00 -5.72
N VAL A 278 -6.13 19.21 -5.26
CA VAL A 278 -6.39 17.99 -4.49
C VAL A 278 -6.80 18.39 -3.07
N ASP A 279 -7.89 17.82 -2.58
CA ASP A 279 -8.41 18.15 -1.25
C ASP A 279 -7.56 17.49 -0.15
N GLY A 280 -7.14 18.29 0.83
CA GLY A 280 -6.42 17.83 2.03
C GLY A 280 -4.97 17.37 1.80
N HIS A 281 -4.32 16.93 2.87
CA HIS A 281 -2.87 16.60 2.90
C HIS A 281 -2.54 15.13 2.70
N ARG A 282 -3.56 14.29 2.50
CA ARG A 282 -3.35 12.84 2.38
C ARG A 282 -2.53 12.49 1.14
N ALA A 283 -2.76 13.20 0.04
CA ALA A 283 -1.99 13.03 -1.18
C ALA A 283 -0.50 13.32 -0.97
N ASP A 284 -0.18 14.41 -0.27
CA ASP A 284 1.21 14.82 0.04
C ASP A 284 1.97 13.69 0.76
N LEU A 285 1.34 13.15 1.81
CA LEU A 285 1.93 12.07 2.62
C LEU A 285 2.07 10.77 1.83
N VAL A 286 1.08 10.42 1.01
CA VAL A 286 1.13 9.22 0.16
C VAL A 286 2.24 9.35 -0.89
N ILE A 287 2.36 10.50 -1.55
CA ILE A 287 3.42 10.76 -2.54
C ILE A 287 4.78 10.62 -1.87
N LEU A 288 5.00 11.27 -0.72
CA LEU A 288 6.28 11.19 -0.01
C LEU A 288 6.62 9.76 0.42
N LYS A 289 5.67 9.02 1.03
CA LYS A 289 5.89 7.62 1.45
C LYS A 289 6.19 6.71 0.27
N THR A 290 5.53 6.94 -0.87
CA THR A 290 5.69 6.14 -2.09
C THR A 290 7.02 6.47 -2.78
N ALA A 291 7.41 7.74 -2.83
CA ALA A 291 8.70 8.16 -3.36
C ALA A 291 9.85 7.58 -2.52
N ARG A 292 9.74 7.59 -1.19
CA ARG A 292 10.71 6.94 -0.30
C ARG A 292 10.79 5.43 -0.53
N ALA A 293 9.65 4.76 -0.68
CA ALA A 293 9.62 3.33 -1.00
C ALA A 293 10.24 3.03 -2.37
N HIS A 294 10.04 3.91 -3.36
CA HIS A 294 10.62 3.78 -4.70
C HIS A 294 12.14 3.97 -4.70
N ALA A 295 12.64 5.00 -4.02
CA ALA A 295 14.07 5.20 -3.83
C ALA A 295 14.71 4.00 -3.10
N ALA A 296 14.07 3.49 -2.04
CA ALA A 296 14.52 2.29 -1.35
C ALA A 296 14.54 1.05 -2.27
N PHE A 297 13.53 0.91 -3.12
CA PHE A 297 13.45 -0.18 -4.10
C PHE A 297 14.58 -0.14 -5.13
N GLU A 298 15.03 1.06 -5.51
CA GLU A 298 16.21 1.26 -6.35
C GLU A 298 17.55 1.21 -5.57
N GLY A 299 17.53 0.93 -4.27
CA GLY A 299 18.72 0.85 -3.43
C GLY A 299 19.33 2.21 -3.04
N ARG A 300 18.56 3.31 -3.15
CA ARG A 300 18.99 4.67 -2.83
C ARG A 300 18.48 5.11 -1.45
N THR A 301 19.26 5.97 -0.79
CA THR A 301 18.94 6.55 0.55
C THR A 301 18.49 8.01 0.48
N ARG A 302 18.22 8.54 -0.72
CA ARG A 302 17.66 9.86 -0.95
C ARG A 302 16.70 9.81 -2.13
N ILE A 303 15.55 10.44 -1.98
CA ILE A 303 14.58 10.57 -3.07
C ILE A 303 15.08 11.55 -4.13
N ASN A 304 14.63 11.34 -5.37
CA ASN A 304 14.80 12.27 -6.48
C ASN A 304 13.45 12.56 -7.14
N GLU A 305 13.48 13.40 -8.17
CA GLU A 305 12.30 13.87 -8.87
C GLU A 305 11.54 12.74 -9.57
N ARG A 306 12.26 11.74 -10.09
CA ARG A 306 11.66 10.56 -10.71
C ARG A 306 10.85 9.76 -9.70
N ASP A 307 11.30 9.67 -8.46
CA ASP A 307 10.54 9.01 -7.38
C ASP A 307 9.24 9.76 -7.09
N ILE A 308 9.30 11.08 -7.01
CA ILE A 308 8.13 11.95 -6.78
C ILE A 308 7.14 11.82 -7.94
N MET A 309 7.63 11.82 -9.17
CA MET A 309 6.83 11.65 -10.38
C MET A 309 6.08 10.32 -10.40
N ILE A 310 6.80 9.20 -10.21
CA ILE A 310 6.21 7.87 -10.16
C ILE A 310 5.20 7.76 -9.02
N ALA A 311 5.51 8.33 -7.86
CA ALA A 311 4.60 8.36 -6.73
C ALA A 311 3.32 9.16 -7.03
N ALA A 312 3.45 10.33 -7.66
CA ALA A 312 2.32 11.18 -8.06
C ALA A 312 1.41 10.48 -9.09
N GLU A 313 2.00 9.82 -10.10
CA GLU A 313 1.26 9.05 -11.09
C GLU A 313 0.41 7.92 -10.48
N LEU A 314 0.86 7.35 -9.35
CA LEU A 314 0.12 6.30 -8.64
C LEU A 314 -0.86 6.85 -7.60
N ALA A 315 -0.56 7.99 -6.99
CA ALA A 315 -1.30 8.51 -5.84
C ALA A 315 -2.44 9.49 -6.19
N LEU A 316 -2.35 10.16 -7.34
CA LEU A 316 -3.25 11.24 -7.73
C LEU A 316 -4.46 10.88 -8.61
N PRO A 317 -4.40 9.89 -9.54
CA PRO A 317 -5.46 9.72 -10.54
C PRO A 317 -6.90 9.62 -9.99
N HIS A 318 -7.08 8.99 -8.84
CA HIS A 318 -8.38 8.80 -8.19
C HIS A 318 -8.78 9.94 -7.24
N ARG A 319 -7.88 10.91 -7.00
CA ARG A 319 -8.11 12.10 -6.17
C ARG A 319 -8.46 13.34 -6.98
N LEU A 320 -8.17 13.31 -8.29
CA LEU A 320 -8.51 14.40 -9.20
C LEU A 320 -10.02 14.47 -9.41
N LYS A 321 -10.60 15.65 -9.21
CA LYS A 321 -12.01 15.89 -9.51
C LYS A 321 -12.22 15.73 -11.02
N ARG A 322 -13.12 14.81 -11.40
CA ARG A 322 -13.59 14.71 -12.78
C ARG A 322 -14.47 15.93 -13.07
N GLY A 323 -13.88 16.97 -13.65
CA GLY A 323 -14.65 18.07 -14.24
C GLY A 323 -15.52 17.56 -15.39
N PRO A 324 -16.58 18.30 -15.78
CA PRO A 324 -17.51 17.91 -16.86
C PRO A 324 -16.85 17.83 -18.24
N PHE A 325 -15.61 18.28 -18.39
CA PHE A 325 -14.77 18.06 -19.56
C PHE A 325 -13.50 17.31 -19.15
N HIS A 326 -13.05 16.41 -20.02
CA HIS A 326 -12.07 15.34 -19.79
C HIS A 326 -10.64 15.84 -19.49
N GLU A 327 -10.42 16.60 -18.41
CA GLU A 327 -9.15 17.28 -18.08
C GLU A 327 -8.19 16.44 -17.23
N ALA A 328 -8.66 15.36 -16.57
CA ALA A 328 -7.83 14.58 -15.65
C ALA A 328 -6.70 13.80 -16.35
N GLN A 329 -6.95 13.21 -17.53
CA GLN A 329 -5.91 12.52 -18.30
C GLN A 329 -4.92 13.48 -18.95
N ALA A 330 -5.38 14.64 -19.43
CA ALA A 330 -4.51 15.69 -19.97
C ALA A 330 -3.62 16.33 -18.89
N SER A 331 -4.11 16.41 -17.65
CA SER A 331 -3.35 16.93 -16.51
C SER A 331 -2.22 16.00 -16.07
N LEU A 332 -2.40 14.68 -16.22
CA LEU A 332 -1.38 13.68 -15.86
C LEU A 332 -0.25 13.60 -16.90
N SER A 333 -0.55 13.81 -18.19
CA SER A 333 0.47 13.83 -19.25
C SER A 333 1.48 14.97 -19.12
N ASN A 334 1.14 16.04 -18.39
CA ASN A 334 2.00 17.20 -18.18
C ASN A 334 2.70 17.20 -16.80
N LEU A 335 2.65 16.08 -16.05
CA LEU A 335 3.27 16.00 -14.73
C LEU A 335 4.78 16.26 -14.78
N GLU A 336 5.47 15.73 -15.80
CA GLU A 336 6.92 15.88 -15.93
C GLU A 336 7.32 17.35 -16.11
N GLU A 337 6.63 18.06 -17.00
CA GLU A 337 6.84 19.48 -17.24
C GLU A 337 6.56 20.31 -15.99
N ARG A 338 5.50 19.98 -15.23
CA ARG A 338 5.17 20.69 -13.99
C ARG A 338 6.24 20.49 -12.92
N VAL A 339 6.72 19.26 -12.72
CA VAL A 339 7.77 19.00 -11.73
C VAL A 339 9.06 19.72 -12.09
N GLN A 340 9.43 19.78 -13.38
CA GLN A 340 10.57 20.56 -13.85
C GLN A 340 10.40 22.07 -13.65
N GLN A 341 9.21 22.64 -13.92
CA GLN A 341 8.93 24.06 -13.71
C GLN A 341 9.02 24.45 -12.23
N LEU A 342 8.48 23.63 -11.33
CA LEU A 342 8.50 23.88 -9.88
C LEU A 342 9.92 23.86 -9.30
N GLN A 343 10.85 23.12 -9.91
CA GLN A 343 12.26 23.15 -9.52
C GLN A 343 12.89 24.50 -9.79
N GLY A 344 12.69 25.05 -11.00
CA GLY A 344 13.21 26.37 -11.36
C GLY A 344 12.69 27.45 -10.41
N GLN A 345 11.40 27.40 -10.05
CA GLN A 345 10.80 28.35 -9.11
C GLN A 345 11.40 28.26 -7.70
N TYR A 346 11.68 27.06 -7.18
CA TYR A 346 12.30 26.91 -5.87
C TYR A 346 13.73 27.49 -5.85
N GLU A 347 14.51 27.23 -6.90
CA GLU A 347 15.88 27.75 -7.04
C GLU A 347 15.91 29.28 -7.13
N GLU A 348 14.94 29.89 -7.80
CA GLU A 348 14.78 31.35 -7.85
C GLU A 348 14.38 31.93 -6.47
N THR A 349 13.50 31.25 -5.75
CA THR A 349 13.02 31.69 -4.43
C THR A 349 14.14 31.65 -3.38
N GLU A 350 14.96 30.60 -3.39
CA GLU A 350 16.11 30.45 -2.49
C GLU A 350 17.22 31.47 -2.80
N GLN A 351 17.38 31.86 -4.07
CA GLN A 351 18.30 32.95 -4.47
C GLN A 351 17.81 34.34 -4.02
N LEU A 352 16.50 34.56 -3.95
CA LEU A 352 15.92 35.81 -3.46
C LEU A 352 16.00 35.95 -1.94
N GLU A 353 15.88 34.84 -1.20
CA GLU A 353 16.01 34.83 0.27
C GLU A 353 17.47 34.93 0.77
N THR A 354 18.45 34.63 -0.09
CA THR A 354 19.89 34.67 0.26
C THR A 354 20.58 36.01 -0.05
N VAL A 355 19.87 37.01 -0.60
CA VAL A 355 20.40 38.38 -0.72
C VAL A 355 20.38 39.04 0.67
N PRO A 356 21.52 39.45 1.25
CA PRO A 356 21.53 40.09 2.57
C PRO A 356 20.77 41.42 2.52
N GLN A 357 19.81 41.61 3.44
CA GLN A 357 19.17 42.90 3.73
C GLN A 357 20.14 43.91 4.40
N ASN A 358 21.34 44.09 3.86
CA ASN A 358 22.30 45.10 4.32
C ASN A 358 22.46 46.20 3.27
N ALA A 359 21.41 47.00 3.04
CA ALA A 359 21.52 48.20 2.22
C ALA A 359 20.47 49.28 2.53
N GLU A 360 19.93 49.40 3.76
CA GLU A 360 18.95 50.47 4.04
C GLU A 360 19.00 51.14 5.43
N SER A 361 20.15 51.07 6.14
CA SER A 361 20.28 51.72 7.46
C SER A 361 21.42 52.74 7.58
N ASP A 362 21.80 53.48 6.52
CA ASP A 362 22.90 54.47 6.62
C ASP A 362 22.72 55.79 5.84
N LYS A 363 21.48 56.28 5.66
CA LYS A 363 21.23 57.61 5.06
C LYS A 363 20.39 58.60 5.88
N LYS A 364 20.26 58.41 7.20
CA LYS A 364 19.65 59.42 8.08
C LYS A 364 20.46 59.64 9.35
N LYS A 365 21.64 60.27 9.23
CA LYS A 365 22.31 61.04 10.30
C LYS A 365 23.59 61.71 9.76
N ALA A 366 23.45 62.80 9.01
CA ALA A 366 24.46 63.87 8.91
C ALA A 366 23.93 65.02 8.03
N THR A 367 22.94 65.74 8.53
CA THR A 367 22.78 67.16 8.17
C THR A 367 22.38 67.88 9.45
N ARG A 368 23.37 68.49 10.07
CA ARG A 368 23.22 69.51 11.09
C ARG A 368 24.16 70.63 10.73
#